data_AF-A0A6P3Z8R1-F1
#
_entry.id   AF-A0A6P3Z8R1-F1
#
_cell.length_a   1.000
_cell.length_b   1.000
_cell.length_c   1.000
_cell.angle_alpha   90.00
_cell.angle_beta   90.00
_cell.angle_gamma   90.00
#
_symmetry.space_group_name_H-M   'P 1'
#
loop_
_entity.id
_entity.type
_entity.pdbx_description
1 polymer ?
#
loop_
_entity_poly.entity_id
_entity_poly.type
_entity_poly.pdbx_seq_one_letter_code
_entity_poly.pdbx_strand_id
1 'polypeptide(L)'
;MDYYKAWLHLMEEAVEETDPSGIKCNREAQHRYLTWRAEKDPGHRVLQKLIGETQTKDLLRNFLFHGIVQLGSKNFLDYFPEYRCEDGTINERRTIIGKSFENRPWDTRGEFIGSFF
;
A
#
# COMPACT_ATOMS: atom_id res chain seq x y z
N MET A 1 -22.14 1.22 2.35
CA MET A 1 -22.27 1.14 0.87
C MET A 1 -21.95 2.44 0.18
N ASP A 2 -22.16 3.60 0.82
CA ASP A 2 -22.09 4.90 0.13
C ASP A 2 -20.68 5.23 -0.40
N TYR A 3 -19.61 4.89 0.32
CA TYR A 3 -18.24 5.01 -0.19
C TYR A 3 -17.99 4.18 -1.45
N TYR A 4 -18.56 2.97 -1.53
CA TYR A 4 -18.43 2.12 -2.70
C TYR A 4 -19.22 2.68 -3.89
N LYS A 5 -20.44 3.19 -3.65
CA LYS A 5 -21.23 3.87 -4.68
C LYS A 5 -20.55 5.13 -5.21
N ALA A 6 -19.97 5.94 -4.32
CA ALA A 6 -19.19 7.11 -4.70
C ALA A 6 -17.97 6.72 -5.56
N TRP A 7 -17.28 5.64 -5.20
CA TRP A 7 -16.17 5.12 -6.01
C TRP A 7 -16.62 4.63 -7.40
N LEU A 8 -17.76 3.94 -7.50
CA LEU A 8 -18.34 3.54 -8.78
C LEU A 8 -18.66 4.75 -9.66
N HIS A 9 -19.20 5.82 -9.07
CA HIS A 9 -19.46 7.05 -9.81
C HIS A 9 -18.17 7.69 -10.35
N LEU A 10 -17.09 7.73 -9.55
CA LEU A 10 -15.78 8.18 -10.02
C LEU A 10 -15.23 7.32 -11.17
N MET A 11 -15.54 6.02 -11.21
CA MET A 11 -15.16 5.15 -12.32
C MET A 11 -15.96 5.44 -13.59
N GLU A 12 -17.25 5.74 -13.47
CA GLU A 12 -18.10 6.10 -14.63
C GLU A 12 -17.61 7.37 -15.32
N GLU A 13 -17.06 8.31 -14.56
CA GLU A 13 -16.51 9.57 -15.06
C GLU A 13 -15.03 9.48 -15.49
N ALA A 14 -14.35 8.36 -15.22
CA ALA A 14 -12.93 8.22 -15.50
C ALA A 14 -12.66 8.21 -17.01
N VAL A 15 -11.74 9.06 -17.46
CA VAL A 15 -11.25 9.10 -18.85
C VAL A 15 -9.92 8.35 -18.93
N GLU A 16 -9.77 7.52 -19.96
CA GLU A 16 -8.53 6.77 -20.21
C GLU A 16 -7.34 7.71 -20.43
N GLU A 17 -6.26 7.49 -19.68
CA GLU A 17 -4.99 8.19 -19.90
C GLU A 17 -4.31 7.60 -21.15
N THR A 18 -3.85 8.49 -22.05
CA THR A 18 -3.21 8.10 -23.31
C THR A 18 -1.73 8.49 -23.36
N ASP A 19 -1.28 9.39 -22.48
CA ASP A 19 0.12 9.73 -22.37
C ASP A 19 0.93 8.57 -21.76
N PRO A 20 1.93 8.02 -22.47
CA PRO A 20 2.77 6.95 -21.94
C PRO A 20 3.46 7.29 -20.62
N SER A 21 3.80 8.57 -20.40
CA SER A 21 4.46 8.98 -19.15
C SER A 21 3.47 8.97 -17.98
N GLY A 22 2.26 9.50 -18.18
CA GLY A 22 1.14 9.40 -17.25
C GLY A 22 0.80 7.95 -16.88
N ILE A 23 0.64 7.08 -17.89
CA ILE A 23 0.39 5.65 -17.67
C ILE A 23 1.51 5.01 -16.83
N LYS A 24 2.77 5.31 -17.15
CA LYS A 24 3.92 4.80 -16.41
C LYS A 24 3.89 5.26 -14.94
N CYS A 25 3.59 6.52 -14.68
CA CYS A 25 3.45 7.07 -13.33
C CYS A 25 2.31 6.39 -12.57
N ASN A 26 1.15 6.19 -13.19
CA ASN A 26 -0.01 5.52 -12.59
C ASN A 26 0.31 4.07 -12.23
N ARG A 27 0.97 3.35 -13.14
CA ARG A 27 1.43 1.97 -12.92
C ARG A 27 2.44 1.88 -11.77
N GLU A 28 3.40 2.79 -11.72
CA GLU A 28 4.41 2.86 -10.65
C GLU A 28 3.76 3.16 -9.30
N ALA A 29 2.79 4.09 -9.25
CA ALA A 29 2.07 4.43 -8.03
C ALA A 29 1.25 3.24 -7.50
N GLN A 30 0.55 2.52 -8.39
CA GLN A 30 -0.18 1.31 -8.01
C GLN A 30 0.77 0.22 -7.52
N HIS A 31 1.88 -0.01 -8.23
CA HIS A 31 2.89 -0.99 -7.82
C HIS A 31 3.47 -0.67 -6.43
N ARG A 32 3.83 0.60 -6.18
CA ARG A 32 4.29 1.05 -4.85
C ARG A 32 3.27 0.78 -3.74
N TYR A 33 1.99 1.06 -3.99
CA TYR A 33 0.91 0.81 -3.03
C TYR A 33 0.76 -0.69 -2.71
N LEU A 34 0.75 -1.54 -3.73
CA LEU A 34 0.63 -2.99 -3.55
C LEU A 34 1.85 -3.56 -2.80
N THR A 35 3.06 -3.14 -3.17
CA THR A 35 4.31 -3.54 -2.52
C THR A 35 4.32 -3.18 -1.04
N TRP A 36 3.82 -1.99 -0.67
CA TRP A 36 3.66 -1.62 0.73
C TRP A 36 2.74 -2.57 1.49
N ARG A 37 1.55 -2.85 0.93
CA ARG A 37 0.54 -3.65 1.63
C ARG A 37 0.95 -5.12 1.75
N ALA A 38 1.52 -5.71 0.70
CA ALA A 38 2.00 -7.09 0.77
C ALA A 38 3.12 -7.32 1.78
N GLU A 39 3.84 -6.26 2.18
CA GLU A 39 4.86 -6.34 3.22
C GLU A 39 4.30 -6.02 4.62
N LYS A 40 3.52 -4.93 4.76
CA LYS A 40 3.22 -4.32 6.06
C LYS A 40 1.76 -4.38 6.51
N ASP A 41 0.85 -4.97 5.73
CA ASP A 41 -0.57 -5.04 6.11
C ASP A 41 -0.78 -5.74 7.48
N PRO A 42 -1.63 -5.18 8.36
CA PRO A 42 -1.84 -5.73 9.68
C PRO A 42 -2.36 -7.17 9.72
N GLY A 43 -3.08 -7.62 8.68
CA GLY A 43 -3.74 -8.92 8.64
C GLY A 43 -2.80 -10.12 8.49
N HIS A 44 -1.54 -9.92 8.09
CA HIS A 44 -0.61 -11.00 7.76
C HIS A 44 -0.44 -12.02 8.88
N ARG A 45 -0.29 -11.56 10.13
CA ARG A 45 -0.09 -12.45 11.28
C ARG A 45 -1.30 -13.34 11.57
N VAL A 46 -2.51 -12.89 11.24
CA VAL A 46 -3.73 -13.70 11.39
C VAL A 46 -3.74 -14.78 10.32
N LEU A 47 -3.47 -14.42 9.06
CA LEU A 47 -3.38 -15.38 7.96
C LEU A 47 -2.31 -16.44 8.22
N GLN A 48 -1.11 -16.04 8.66
CA GLN A 48 -0.03 -16.97 8.99
C GLN A 48 -0.44 -18.00 10.05
N LYS A 49 -1.23 -17.60 11.05
CA LYS A 49 -1.75 -18.52 12.07
C LYS A 49 -2.82 -19.48 11.54
N LEU A 50 -3.61 -19.05 10.55
CA LEU A 50 -4.73 -19.83 10.02
C LEU A 50 -4.29 -20.83 8.93
N ILE A 51 -3.40 -20.39 8.03
CA ILE A 51 -3.06 -21.14 6.81
C ILE A 51 -1.53 -21.40 6.68
N GLY A 52 -0.74 -21.00 7.67
CA GLY A 52 0.71 -21.13 7.63
C GLY A 52 1.40 -20.09 6.75
N GLU A 53 2.72 -20.01 6.85
CA GLU A 53 3.52 -18.96 6.21
C GLU A 53 3.51 -19.06 4.68
N THR A 54 3.73 -20.26 4.13
CA THR A 54 3.81 -20.47 2.67
C THR A 54 2.51 -20.10 1.96
N GLN A 55 1.36 -20.58 2.47
CA GLN A 55 0.06 -20.27 1.87
C GLN A 55 -0.32 -18.81 2.08
N THR A 56 0.10 -18.18 3.19
CA THR A 56 -0.09 -16.74 3.38
C THR A 56 0.70 -15.93 2.35
N LYS A 57 1.98 -16.27 2.11
CA LYS A 57 2.79 -15.58 1.09
C LYS A 57 2.17 -15.70 -0.30
N ASP A 58 1.66 -16.88 -0.64
CA ASP A 58 0.96 -17.12 -1.90
C ASP A 58 -0.32 -16.28 -2.01
N LEU A 59 -1.20 -16.33 -1.00
CA LEU A 59 -2.45 -15.56 -0.95
C LEU A 59 -2.21 -14.05 -1.06
N LEU A 60 -1.20 -13.53 -0.36
CA LEU A 60 -0.87 -12.11 -0.40
C LEU A 60 -0.40 -11.69 -1.79
N ARG A 61 0.53 -12.45 -2.38
CA ARG A 61 1.18 -12.10 -3.65
C ARG A 61 0.26 -12.32 -4.86
N ASN A 62 -0.49 -13.41 -4.85
CA ASN A 62 -1.20 -13.88 -6.05
C ASN A 62 -2.70 -13.60 -6.01
N PHE A 63 -3.27 -13.20 -4.86
CA PHE A 63 -4.69 -12.88 -4.74
C PHE A 63 -4.93 -11.48 -4.17
N LEU A 64 -4.60 -11.23 -2.90
CA LEU A 64 -4.95 -9.97 -2.22
C LEU A 64 -4.25 -8.75 -2.84
N PHE A 65 -2.98 -8.90 -3.21
CA PHE A 65 -2.16 -7.87 -3.83
C PHE A 65 -1.60 -8.32 -5.17
N HIS A 66 -2.46 -8.99 -5.94
CA HIS A 66 -2.12 -9.38 -7.31
C HIS A 66 -1.72 -8.15 -8.13
N GLY A 67 -0.59 -8.23 -8.84
CA GLY A 67 -0.02 -7.13 -9.61
C GLY A 67 1.40 -6.76 -9.18
N ILE A 68 1.86 -7.17 -7.99
CA ILE A 68 3.21 -6.81 -7.50
C ILE A 68 4.32 -7.31 -8.45
N VAL A 69 4.17 -8.49 -9.03
CA VAL A 69 5.19 -9.06 -9.93
C VAL A 69 5.06 -8.49 -11.34
N GLN A 70 3.85 -8.10 -11.73
CA GLN A 70 3.51 -7.72 -13.10
C GLN A 70 3.67 -6.21 -13.35
N LEU A 71 3.38 -5.39 -12.34
CA LEU A 71 3.31 -3.94 -12.49
C LEU A 71 4.68 -3.26 -12.34
N GLY A 72 5.67 -3.89 -11.70
CA GLY A 72 7.01 -3.32 -11.59
C GLY A 72 8.05 -4.33 -11.13
N SER A 73 9.31 -3.89 -11.08
CA SER A 73 10.46 -4.70 -10.64
C SER A 73 11.11 -4.21 -9.35
N LYS A 74 10.73 -3.02 -8.86
CA LYS A 74 11.23 -2.45 -7.60
C LYS A 74 10.76 -3.28 -6.40
N ASN A 75 11.68 -3.58 -5.49
CA ASN A 75 11.34 -4.26 -4.25
C ASN A 75 10.86 -3.24 -3.18
N PHE A 76 10.49 -3.75 -2.00
CA PHE A 76 10.01 -2.91 -0.89
C PHE A 76 11.02 -1.83 -0.45
N LEU A 77 12.30 -2.16 -0.33
CA LEU A 77 13.35 -1.24 0.10
C LEU A 77 13.74 -0.22 -0.98
N ASP A 78 13.39 -0.46 -2.26
CA ASP A 78 13.54 0.54 -3.31
C ASP A 78 12.52 1.68 -3.15
N TYR A 79 11.35 1.40 -2.55
CA TYR A 79 10.31 2.40 -2.29
C TYR A 79 10.34 3.00 -0.88
N PHE A 80 10.80 2.21 0.09
CA PHE A 80 10.77 2.53 1.52
C PHE A 80 12.13 2.22 2.15
N PRO A 81 13.20 2.94 1.74
CA PRO A 81 14.56 2.65 2.18
C PRO A 81 14.75 2.81 3.70
N GLU A 82 13.88 3.55 4.38
CA GLU A 82 13.90 3.78 5.83
C GLU A 82 13.67 2.49 6.64
N TYR A 83 13.18 1.43 5.99
CA TYR A 83 13.00 0.11 6.60
C TYR A 83 14.24 -0.79 6.47
N ARG A 84 15.33 -0.34 5.86
CA ARG A 84 16.54 -1.15 5.70
C ARG A 84 17.27 -1.30 7.04
N CYS A 85 17.46 -2.53 7.50
CA CYS A 85 18.34 -2.87 8.62
C CYS A 85 19.81 -2.82 8.18
N GLU A 86 20.74 -2.79 9.15
CA GLU A 86 22.19 -2.77 8.87
C GLU A 86 22.67 -3.99 8.07
N ASP A 87 22.02 -5.15 8.26
CA ASP A 87 22.27 -6.38 7.52
C ASP A 87 21.63 -6.42 6.12
N GLY A 88 20.95 -5.35 5.72
CA GLY A 88 20.25 -5.23 4.45
C GLY A 88 18.85 -5.84 4.41
N THR A 89 18.37 -6.44 5.50
CA THR A 89 17.00 -7.00 5.60
C THR A 89 15.95 -5.91 5.82
N ILE A 90 14.67 -6.30 5.71
CA ILE A 90 13.53 -5.42 6.00
C ILE A 90 13.25 -5.43 7.50
N ASN A 91 13.22 -4.26 8.12
CA ASN A 91 12.89 -4.08 9.52
C ASN A 91 11.50 -4.65 9.84
N GLU A 92 11.39 -5.54 10.82
CA GLU A 92 10.14 -6.20 11.20
C GLU A 92 9.08 -5.26 11.78
N ARG A 93 9.47 -4.06 12.24
CA ARG A 93 8.53 -3.05 12.71
C ARG A 93 7.55 -2.68 11.60
N ARG A 94 6.28 -2.47 11.97
CA ARG A 94 5.24 -2.03 11.02
C ARG A 94 5.34 -0.54 10.69
N THR A 95 5.87 0.25 11.60
CA THR A 95 6.08 1.69 11.44
C THR A 95 7.46 2.05 11.97
N ILE A 96 8.23 2.80 11.19
CA ILE A 96 9.54 3.33 11.60
C ILE A 96 9.37 4.55 12.49
N ILE A 97 8.38 5.41 12.19
CA ILE A 97 8.13 6.67 12.92
C ILE A 97 7.37 6.42 14.23
N GLY A 98 6.61 5.31 14.32
CA GLY A 98 5.67 5.07 15.41
C GLY A 98 4.22 5.38 15.00
N LYS A 99 3.29 5.20 15.94
CA LYS A 99 1.89 5.65 15.78
C LYS A 99 1.81 7.07 16.33
N SER A 100 1.25 8.00 15.55
CA SER A 100 1.29 9.43 15.88
C SER A 100 -0.10 10.07 15.98
N PHE A 101 -0.99 9.85 15.00
CA PHE A 101 -2.30 10.51 14.98
C PHE A 101 -3.30 9.87 15.96
N GLU A 102 -3.46 10.48 17.13
CA GLU A 102 -4.52 10.15 18.09
C GLU A 102 -5.88 10.66 17.63
N ASN A 103 -5.93 11.90 17.12
CA ASN A 103 -7.12 12.53 16.57
C ASN A 103 -7.11 12.48 15.04
N ARG A 104 -8.29 12.60 14.43
CA ARG A 104 -8.45 12.68 12.97
C ARG A 104 -7.62 13.85 12.42
N PRO A 105 -6.64 13.63 11.52
CA PRO A 105 -5.73 14.68 11.06
C PRO A 105 -6.31 15.52 9.89
N TRP A 106 -7.64 15.59 9.77
CA TRP A 106 -8.33 16.40 8.76
C TRP A 106 -9.47 17.18 9.40
N ASP A 107 -9.62 18.44 9.00
CA ASP A 107 -10.75 19.28 9.41
C ASP A 107 -12.06 18.88 8.71
N THR A 108 -13.14 19.63 8.97
CA THR A 108 -14.46 19.38 8.35
C THR A 108 -14.52 19.73 6.87
N ARG A 109 -13.52 20.45 6.33
CA ARG A 109 -13.40 20.80 4.91
C ARG A 109 -12.56 19.78 4.13
N GLY A 110 -11.91 18.85 4.83
CA GLY A 110 -11.00 17.87 4.24
C GLY A 110 -9.56 18.36 4.12
N GLU A 111 -9.22 19.49 4.72
CA GLU A 111 -7.85 20.01 4.76
C GLU A 111 -7.05 19.24 5.82
N PHE A 112 -5.81 18.86 5.49
CA PHE A 112 -4.92 18.17 6.42
C PHE A 112 -4.43 19.15 7.50
N ILE A 113 -4.67 18.79 8.77
CA ILE A 113 -4.31 19.58 9.96
C ILE A 113 -3.40 18.81 10.93
N GLY A 114 -2.82 17.69 10.48
CA GLY A 114 -1.91 16.90 11.30
C GLY A 114 -0.64 17.68 11.65
N SER A 115 -0.37 17.85 12.94
CA SER A 115 0.92 18.32 13.44
C SER A 115 1.84 17.11 13.65
N PHE A 116 3.02 17.13 13.04
CA PHE A 116 4.09 16.20 13.38
C PHE A 116 4.69 16.64 14.72
N PHE A 117 4.64 15.78 15.74
CA PHE A 117 5.45 15.92 16.94
C PHE A 117 6.79 15.21 16.73
#